data_AF-A0A9E4UZV8-F1
#
_entry.id   AF-A0A9E4UZV8-F1
#
_cell.length_a   1.000
_cell.length_b   1.000
_cell.length_c   1.000
_cell.angle_alpha   90.00
_cell.angle_beta   90.00
_cell.angle_gamma   90.00
#
_symmetry.space_group_name_H-M   'P 1'
#
loop_
_entity.id
_entity.type
_entity.pdbx_description
1 polymer ?
#
loop_
_entity_poly.entity_id
_entity_poly.type
_entity_poly.pdbx_seq_one_letter_code
_entity_poly.pdbx_strand_id
1 'polypeptide(L)' 'KKSRTVEIGSTVTVKTEQHKKESYIVVGSAEASPLDGKISNESPVGQAIMGHKVGDVVQVETPSKVIKLKITKMK' A
#
# COMPACT_ATOMS: atom_id res chain seq x y z
N LYS A 1 -4.66 -14.67 -16.77
CA LYS A 1 -3.52 -13.71 -16.63
C LYS A 1 -3.19 -13.64 -15.15
N LYS A 2 -1.97 -13.97 -14.70
CA LYS A 2 -1.58 -13.76 -13.29
C LYS A 2 -1.48 -12.26 -13.06
N SER A 3 -2.47 -11.68 -12.39
CA SER A 3 -2.46 -10.27 -12.00
C SER A 3 -1.26 -10.04 -11.08
N ARG A 4 -0.32 -9.18 -11.50
CA ARG A 4 0.84 -8.73 -10.69
C ARG A 4 0.55 -7.41 -10.00
N THR A 5 -0.73 -7.15 -9.77
CA THR A 5 -1.27 -5.89 -9.27
C THR A 5 -1.74 -6.08 -7.84
N VAL A 6 -1.64 -5.05 -7.01
CA VAL A 6 -2.08 -5.12 -5.61
C VAL A 6 -3.60 -5.30 -5.54
N GLU A 7 -4.00 -6.35 -4.83
CA GLU A 7 -5.41 -6.75 -4.61
C GLU A 7 -5.69 -6.86 -3.11
N ILE A 8 -6.96 -6.96 -2.73
CA ILE A 8 -7.35 -7.23 -1.34
C ILE A 8 -6.78 -8.60 -0.94
N GLY A 9 -6.15 -8.67 0.24
CA GLY A 9 -5.40 -9.82 0.76
C GLY A 9 -3.90 -9.79 0.42
N SER A 10 -3.45 -8.87 -0.44
CA SER A 10 -2.04 -8.79 -0.85
C SER A 10 -1.17 -8.14 0.23
N THR A 11 0.03 -8.71 0.45
CA THR A 11 1.02 -8.09 1.33
C THR A 11 1.98 -7.25 0.51
N VAL A 12 2.10 -5.97 0.84
CA VAL A 12 2.87 -4.98 0.08
C VAL A 12 3.91 -4.32 0.96
N THR A 13 5.15 -4.31 0.51
CA THR A 13 6.25 -3.58 1.17
C THR A 13 6.51 -2.30 0.41
N VAL A 14 6.19 -1.18 1.03
CA VAL A 14 6.48 0.15 0.51
C VAL A 14 7.78 0.68 1.10
N LYS A 15 8.48 1.52 0.34
CA LYS A 15 9.68 2.23 0.78
C LYS A 15 9.43 3.73 0.68
N THR A 16 9.68 4.45 1.77
CA THR A 16 9.59 5.91 1.84
C THR A 16 10.87 6.56 1.28
N GLU A 17 10.83 7.87 1.03
CA GLU A 17 12.01 8.64 0.60
C GLU A 17 13.17 8.54 1.60
N GLN A 18 12.86 8.40 2.90
CA GLN A 18 13.85 8.17 3.97
C GLN A 18 14.42 6.74 3.99
N HIS A 19 14.23 5.97 2.92
CA HIS A 19 14.71 4.59 2.78
C HIS A 19 14.11 3.58 3.77
N LYS A 20 13.11 3.99 4.55
CA LYS A 20 12.38 3.12 5.47
C LYS A 20 11.46 2.20 4.69
N LYS A 21 11.56 0.89 4.93
CA LYS A 21 10.68 -0.12 4.34
C LYS A 21 9.63 -0.50 5.36
N GLU A 22 8.38 -0.40 4.96
CA GLU A 22 7.24 -0.75 5.81
C GLU A 22 6.34 -1.71 5.04
N SER A 23 5.87 -2.76 5.71
CA SER A 23 5.06 -3.81 5.09
C SER A 23 3.65 -3.70 5.62
N TYR A 24 2.68 -3.64 4.71
CA TYR A 24 1.27 -3.57 5.02
C TYR A 24 0.52 -4.67 4.30
N ILE A 25 -0.62 -5.05 4.83
CA ILE A 25 -1.53 -5.99 4.20
C ILE A 25 -2.76 -5.20 3.77
N VAL A 26 -3.06 -5.20 2.47
CA VAL A 26 -4.29 -4.58 1.97
C VAL A 26 -5.43 -5.51 2.31
N VAL A 27 -6.40 -5.05 3.06
CA VAL A 27 -7.59 -5.82 3.44
C VAL A 27 -8.85 -5.01 3.15
N GLY A 28 -10.02 -5.64 3.23
CA GLY A 28 -11.29 -4.92 3.15
C GLY A 28 -11.49 -4.00 4.35
N SER A 29 -12.29 -2.94 4.20
CA SER A 29 -12.52 -1.98 5.28
C SER A 29 -13.10 -2.57 6.56
N ALA A 30 -13.82 -3.69 6.48
CA ALA A 30 -14.31 -4.40 7.66
C ALA A 30 -13.19 -5.10 8.46
N GLU A 31 -12.06 -5.41 7.83
CA GLU A 31 -10.95 -6.19 8.41
C GLU A 31 -9.69 -5.34 8.67
N ALA A 32 -9.75 -4.06 8.29
CA ALA A 32 -8.63 -3.14 8.42
C ALA A 32 -8.31 -2.85 9.88
N SER A 33 -7.04 -2.99 10.22
CA SER A 33 -6.54 -2.77 11.56
C SER A 33 -5.15 -2.15 11.49
N PRO A 34 -5.02 -0.83 11.71
CA PRO A 34 -3.72 -0.16 11.69
C PRO A 34 -2.77 -0.69 12.77
N LEU A 35 -3.32 -1.22 13.87
CA LEU A 35 -2.55 -1.88 14.94
C LEU A 35 -1.86 -3.16 14.46
N ASP A 36 -2.49 -3.85 13.51
CA ASP A 36 -2.02 -5.13 12.94
C ASP A 36 -1.22 -4.94 11.65
N GLY A 37 -0.97 -3.68 11.23
CA GLY A 37 -0.37 -3.37 9.93
C GLY A 37 -1.27 -3.66 8.73
N LYS A 38 -2.59 -3.79 8.96
CA LYS A 38 -3.61 -4.02 7.94
C LYS A 38 -4.25 -2.70 7.53
N ILE A 39 -4.17 -2.36 6.25
CA ILE A 39 -4.75 -1.14 5.71
C ILE A 39 -5.99 -1.45 4.88
N SER A 40 -7.04 -0.64 5.00
CA SER A 40 -8.23 -0.80 4.17
C SER A 40 -7.90 -0.45 2.72
N ASN A 41 -8.52 -1.14 1.78
CA ASN A 41 -8.53 -0.71 0.38
C ASN A 41 -9.17 0.68 0.19
N GLU A 42 -10.00 1.14 1.13
CA GLU A 42 -10.60 2.50 1.12
C GLU A 42 -9.71 3.57 1.78
N SER A 43 -8.59 3.18 2.41
CA SER A 43 -7.64 4.16 2.97
C SER A 43 -6.85 4.84 1.85
N PRO A 44 -6.35 6.09 2.05
CA PRO A 44 -5.55 6.80 1.06
C PRO A 44 -4.33 6.00 0.57
N VAL A 45 -3.66 5.30 1.50
CA VAL A 45 -2.53 4.42 1.18
C VAL A 45 -2.97 3.20 0.37
N GLY A 46 -4.09 2.59 0.77
CA GLY A 46 -4.67 1.41 0.09
C GLY A 46 -5.09 1.74 -1.33
N GLN A 47 -5.86 2.82 -1.52
CA GLN A 47 -6.26 3.30 -2.84
C GLN A 47 -5.05 3.67 -3.72
N ALA A 48 -4.03 4.30 -3.15
CA ALA A 48 -2.84 4.71 -3.90
C ALA A 48 -2.04 3.51 -4.43
N ILE A 49 -2.00 2.38 -3.71
CA ILE A 49 -1.25 1.19 -4.15
C ILE A 49 -2.12 0.16 -4.86
N MET A 50 -3.45 0.20 -4.71
CA MET A 50 -4.39 -0.74 -5.32
C MET A 50 -4.28 -0.67 -6.84
N GLY A 51 -4.18 -1.83 -7.50
CA GLY A 51 -3.98 -1.90 -8.96
C GLY A 51 -2.57 -1.55 -9.45
N HIS A 52 -1.68 -1.04 -8.59
CA HIS A 52 -0.25 -0.86 -8.94
C HIS A 52 0.54 -2.16 -8.78
N LYS A 53 1.78 -2.16 -9.24
CA LYS A 53 2.66 -3.34 -9.26
C LYS A 53 3.98 -3.07 -8.54
N VAL A 54 4.73 -4.13 -8.24
CA VAL A 54 6.08 -3.99 -7.68
C VAL A 54 6.95 -3.15 -8.60
N GLY A 55 7.60 -2.13 -8.05
CA GLY A 55 8.44 -1.18 -8.76
C GLY A 55 7.78 0.18 -8.99
N ASP A 56 6.45 0.27 -8.95
CA ASP A 56 5.72 1.53 -9.09
C ASP A 56 5.94 2.44 -7.88
N VAL A 57 5.91 3.75 -8.15
CA VAL A 57 5.95 4.81 -7.13
C VAL A 57 4.58 5.46 -7.13
N VAL A 58 3.94 5.46 -5.96
CA VAL A 58 2.62 6.04 -5.77
C VAL A 58 2.74 7.26 -4.86
N GLN A 59 1.87 8.24 -5.07
CA GLN A 59 1.77 9.42 -4.24
C GLN A 59 0.51 9.31 -3.40
N VAL A 60 0.67 9.30 -2.09
CA VAL A 60 -0.44 9.33 -1.14
C VAL A 60 -0.66 10.78 -0.74
N GLU A 61 -1.80 11.33 -1.16
CA GLU A 61 -2.23 12.65 -0.74
C GLU A 61 -2.97 12.49 0.59
N THR A 62 -2.33 12.92 1.68
CA THR A 62 -2.99 13.08 2.98
C THR A 62 -3.37 14.54 3.15
N PRO A 63 -4.45 14.88 3.89
CA PRO A 63 -4.89 16.27 4.06
C PRO A 63 -3.81 17.22 4.58
N SER A 64 -2.76 16.70 5.24
CA SER A 64 -1.63 17.48 5.72
C SER A 64 -0.43 17.51 4.77
N LYS A 65 -0.23 16.48 3.94
CA LYS A 65 0.98 16.36 3.08
C LYS A 65 0.85 15.28 1.99
N VAL A 66 1.55 15.46 0.88
CA VAL A 66 1.78 14.41 -0.13
C VAL A 66 3.00 13.57 0.25
N ILE A 67 2.84 12.25 0.34
CA ILE A 67 3.90 11.30 0.70
C ILE A 67 4.16 10.38 -0.51
N LYS A 68 5.43 10.25 -0.93
CA LYS A 68 5.84 9.31 -1.98
C LYS A 68 6.19 7.95 -1.38
N LEU A 69 5.52 6.92 -1.87
CA LEU A 69 5.75 5.53 -1.46
C LEU A 69 6.11 4.70 -2.69
N LYS A 70 7.23 3.98 -2.63
CA LYS A 70 7.62 3.06 -3.69
C LYS A 70 7.28 1.63 -3.31
N ILE A 71 6.52 0.92 -4.13
CA ILE A 71 6.23 -0.50 -3.92
C ILE A 71 7.51 -1.27 -4.26
N THR A 72 8.17 -1.83 -3.25
CA THR A 72 9.43 -2.57 -3.44
C THR A 72 9.24 -4.07 -3.43
N LYS A 73 8.18 -4.55 -2.79
CA LYS A 73 7.86 -5.98 -2.73
C LYS A 73 6.36 -6.16 -2.63
N MET A 74 5.87 -7.25 -3.20
CA MET A 74 4.49 -7.70 -3.07
C MET A 74 4.54 -9.22 -2.90
N LYS A 75 3.69 -9.75 -2.02
CA LYS A 75 3.63 -11.16 -1.67
C LYS A 75 2.19 -11.64 -1.66
#